data_AF-A0A3D8GSH7-F1
#
_entry.id   AF-A0A3D8GSH7-F1
#
_cell.length_a   1.000
_cell.length_b   1.000
_cell.length_c   1.000
_cell.angle_alpha   90.00
_cell.angle_beta   90.00
_cell.angle_gamma   90.00
#
_symmetry.space_group_name_H-M   'P 1'
#
loop_
_entity.id
_entity.type
_entity.pdbx_description
1 polymer ?
#
loop_
_entity_poly.entity_id
_entity_poly.type
_entity_poly.pdbx_seq_one_letter_code
_entity_poly.pdbx_strand_id
1 'polypeptide(L)'
;MEKERDDLSFSETNIMLQEAEELLINHYIKASYILTWVGLESIIRKRLKNESVKTEYNNPLQMIKNLYTFGLISREEYDYLQNQFKLRNLVVHGYKAPNLNEQVTKRLIKFSKGLI
;
A
#
# COMPACT_ATOMS: atom_id res chain seq x y z
N MET A 1 -6.24 2.51 -24.94
CA MET A 1 -5.20 3.43 -24.43
C MET A 1 -5.75 4.07 -23.17
N GLU A 2 -5.41 3.51 -22.01
CA GLU A 2 -5.71 4.16 -20.74
C GLU A 2 -4.83 5.42 -20.68
N LYS A 3 -5.45 6.62 -20.61
CA LYS A 3 -4.71 7.87 -20.43
C LYS A 3 -3.72 7.67 -19.27
N GLU A 4 -2.48 8.14 -19.43
CA GLU A 4 -1.55 8.25 -18.30
C GLU A 4 -2.27 8.98 -17.17
N ARG A 5 -2.70 8.22 -16.16
CA ARG A 5 -3.18 8.79 -14.91
C ARG A 5 -1.93 9.34 -14.25
N ASP A 6 -1.96 10.61 -13.89
CA ASP A 6 -0.86 11.23 -13.17
C ASP A 6 -0.75 10.56 -11.80
N ASP A 7 0.39 9.94 -11.52
CA ASP A 7 0.63 9.26 -10.26
C ASP A 7 1.08 10.30 -9.24
N LEU A 8 0.58 10.19 -8.01
CA LEU A 8 1.01 11.06 -6.92
C LEU A 8 2.54 11.02 -6.78
N SER A 9 3.12 12.19 -6.52
CA SER A 9 4.51 12.33 -6.11
C SER A 9 4.75 11.65 -4.77
N PHE A 10 6.02 11.35 -4.47
CA PHE A 10 6.36 10.83 -3.15
C PHE A 10 6.00 11.80 -2.02
N SER A 11 6.07 13.10 -2.28
CA SER A 11 5.64 14.15 -1.34
C SER A 11 4.15 14.05 -1.04
N GLU A 12 3.30 13.96 -2.07
CA GLU A 12 1.85 13.82 -1.92
C GLU A 12 1.49 12.51 -1.22
N THR A 13 2.16 11.40 -1.55
CA THR A 13 1.94 10.13 -0.84
C THR A 13 2.39 10.20 0.62
N ASN A 14 3.45 10.96 0.94
CA ASN A 14 3.89 11.13 2.32
C ASN A 14 2.88 11.94 3.14
N ILE A 15 2.29 12.99 2.56
CA ILE A 15 1.17 13.73 3.17
C ILE A 15 -0.01 12.78 3.44
N MET A 16 -0.39 11.97 2.46
CA MET A 16 -1.46 10.97 2.63
C MET A 16 -1.17 9.95 3.74
N LEU A 17 0.09 9.54 3.90
CA LEU A 17 0.49 8.65 5.01
C LEU A 17 0.48 9.38 6.37
N GLN A 18 0.71 10.70 6.41
CA GLN A 18 0.52 11.50 7.63
C GLN A 18 -0.97 11.61 8.00
N GLU A 19 -1.85 11.86 7.03
CA GLU A 19 -3.30 11.84 7.24
C GLU A 19 -3.77 10.47 7.76
N ALA A 20 -3.19 9.38 7.25
CA ALA A 20 -3.47 8.03 7.75
C ALA A 20 -3.03 7.86 9.22
N GLU A 21 -1.91 8.46 9.63
CA GLU A 21 -1.47 8.49 11.03
C GLU A 21 -2.44 9.28 11.91
N GLU A 22 -2.91 10.44 11.45
CA GLU A 22 -3.90 11.24 12.18
C GLU A 22 -5.22 10.48 12.37
N LEU A 23 -5.71 9.80 11.34
CA LEU A 23 -6.87 8.92 11.45
C LEU A 23 -6.64 7.80 12.47
N LEU A 24 -5.43 7.25 12.54
CA LEU A 24 -5.09 6.21 13.49
C LEU A 24 -5.10 6.72 14.94
N ILE A 25 -4.52 7.90 15.17
CA ILE A 25 -4.50 8.59 16.47
C ILE A 25 -5.94 8.86 16.96
N ASN A 26 -6.84 9.21 16.04
CA ASN A 26 -8.25 9.44 16.34
C ASN A 26 -9.10 8.14 16.34
N HIS A 27 -8.45 6.97 16.43
CA HIS A 27 -9.09 5.65 16.49
C HIS A 27 -9.93 5.25 15.26
N TYR A 28 -9.80 5.95 14.13
CA TYR A 28 -10.43 5.58 12.86
C TYR A 28 -9.62 4.51 12.11
N ILE A 29 -9.46 3.34 12.72
CA ILE A 29 -8.54 2.27 12.27
C ILE A 29 -8.82 1.84 10.82
N LYS A 30 -10.08 1.60 10.45
CA LYS A 30 -10.43 1.18 9.07
C LYS A 30 -10.11 2.25 8.03
N ALA A 31 -10.42 3.51 8.33
CA ALA A 31 -10.16 4.62 7.43
C ALA A 31 -8.65 4.82 7.24
N SER A 32 -7.91 4.85 8.36
CA SER A 32 -6.44 4.90 8.35
C SER A 32 -5.83 3.76 7.53
N TYR A 33 -6.30 2.53 7.73
CA TYR A 33 -5.80 1.36 7.01
C TYR A 33 -6.04 1.44 5.50
N ILE A 34 -7.23 1.86 5.07
CA ILE A 34 -7.55 2.02 3.64
C ILE A 34 -6.77 3.18 3.04
N LEU A 35 -6.63 4.31 3.72
CA LEU A 35 -5.86 5.45 3.23
C LEU A 35 -4.37 5.07 3.06
N THR A 36 -3.82 4.31 4.01
CA THR A 36 -2.47 3.74 3.92
C THR A 36 -2.31 2.87 2.67
N TRP A 37 -3.32 2.06 2.34
CA TRP A 37 -3.32 1.23 1.14
C TRP A 37 -3.33 2.02 -0.16
N VAL A 38 -4.12 3.10 -0.22
CA VAL A 38 -4.13 4.00 -1.38
C VAL A 38 -2.74 4.61 -1.59
N GLY A 39 -2.11 5.12 -0.51
CA GLY A 39 -0.75 5.64 -0.56
C GLY A 39 0.28 4.59 -0.99
N LEU A 40 0.19 3.38 -0.44
CA LEU A 40 1.09 2.27 -0.78
C LEU A 40 0.98 1.88 -2.26
N GLU A 41 -0.23 1.72 -2.81
CA GLU A 41 -0.40 1.39 -4.23
C GLU A 41 0.22 2.46 -5.14
N SER A 42 0.09 3.74 -4.76
CA SER A 42 0.71 4.86 -5.49
C SER A 42 2.25 4.77 -5.45
N ILE A 43 2.82 4.54 -4.26
CA ILE A 43 4.27 4.39 -4.06
C ILE A 43 4.81 3.22 -4.88
N ILE A 44 4.15 2.06 -4.83
CA ILE A 44 4.57 0.86 -5.56
C ILE A 44 4.56 1.10 -7.07
N ARG A 45 3.48 1.68 -7.60
CA ARG A 45 3.36 1.99 -9.02
C ARG A 45 4.48 2.93 -9.47
N LYS A 46 4.77 3.98 -8.69
CA LYS A 46 5.86 4.92 -8.99
C LYS A 46 7.23 4.25 -8.96
N ARG A 47 7.52 3.41 -7.97
CA ARG A 47 8.78 2.66 -7.90
C ARG A 47 8.98 1.73 -9.10
N LEU A 48 7.96 0.95 -9.44
CA LEU A 48 8.03 0.04 -10.59
C LEU A 48 8.18 0.80 -11.92
N LYS A 49 7.55 1.97 -12.05
CA LYS A 49 7.75 2.86 -13.21
C LYS A 49 9.19 3.38 -13.29
N ASN A 50 9.78 3.80 -12.17
CA ASN A 50 11.18 4.25 -12.12
C ASN A 50 12.16 3.14 -12.54
N GLU A 51 11.85 1.88 -12.20
CA GLU A 51 12.60 0.70 -12.65
C GLU A 51 12.27 0.27 -14.10
N SER A 52 11.52 1.09 -14.85
CA SER A 52 11.11 0.81 -16.24
C SER A 52 10.39 -0.53 -16.43
N VAL A 53 9.71 -1.03 -15.38
CA VAL A 53 8.96 -2.29 -15.43
C VAL A 53 7.75 -2.13 -16.36
N LYS A 54 7.65 -2.96 -17.40
CA LYS A 54 6.48 -3.00 -18.28
C LYS A 54 5.45 -3.98 -17.72
N THR A 55 4.49 -3.47 -16.97
CA THR A 55 3.43 -4.28 -16.34
C THR A 55 2.12 -3.52 -16.29
N GLU A 56 1.02 -4.27 -16.14
CA GLU A 56 -0.25 -3.70 -15.69
C GLU A 56 -0.13 -3.25 -14.23
N TYR A 57 -0.48 -2.00 -13.97
CA TYR A 57 -0.41 -1.38 -12.64
C TYR A 57 -1.77 -1.35 -11.92
N ASN A 58 -2.79 -1.89 -12.56
CA ASN A 58 -4.19 -1.94 -12.12
C ASN A 58 -4.48 -3.20 -11.28
N ASN A 59 -3.50 -4.11 -11.13
CA ASN A 59 -3.59 -5.29 -10.29
C ASN A 59 -2.63 -5.20 -9.09
N PRO A 60 -3.12 -4.94 -7.87
CA PRO A 60 -2.28 -4.84 -6.67
C PRO A 60 -1.44 -6.08 -6.39
N LEU A 61 -1.97 -7.28 -6.64
CA LEU A 61 -1.24 -8.53 -6.39
C LEU A 61 -0.05 -8.68 -7.35
N GLN A 62 -0.25 -8.29 -8.62
CA GLN A 62 0.82 -8.29 -9.61
C GLN A 62 1.90 -7.25 -9.26
N MET A 63 1.50 -6.06 -8.81
CA MET A 63 2.43 -5.03 -8.34
C MET A 63 3.28 -5.52 -7.16
N ILE A 64 2.67 -6.16 -6.16
CA ILE A 64 3.39 -6.77 -5.02
C ILE A 64 4.37 -7.85 -5.50
N LYS A 65 3.96 -8.70 -6.45
CA LYS A 65 4.83 -9.72 -7.05
C LYS A 65 6.01 -9.10 -7.79
N ASN A 66 5.79 -8.00 -8.51
CA ASN A 66 6.85 -7.33 -9.24
C ASN A 66 7.88 -6.72 -8.30
N LEU A 67 7.48 -6.10 -7.18
CA LEU A 67 8.44 -5.62 -6.17
C LEU A 67 9.43 -6.70 -5.76
N TYR A 68 8.94 -7.91 -5.48
CA TYR A 68 9.80 -9.03 -5.11
C TYR A 68 10.65 -9.53 -6.29
N THR A 69 10.03 -9.67 -7.47
CA THR A 69 10.71 -10.18 -8.69
C THR A 69 11.88 -9.29 -9.10
N PHE A 70 11.74 -7.97 -8.91
CA PHE A 70 12.79 -6.99 -9.22
C PHE A 70 13.70 -6.68 -8.02
N GLY A 71 13.59 -7.42 -6.90
CA GLY A 71 14.48 -7.27 -5.74
C GLY A 71 14.28 -5.98 -4.94
N LEU A 72 13.15 -5.29 -5.11
CA LEU A 72 12.83 -4.04 -4.40
C LEU A 72 12.36 -4.27 -2.96
N ILE A 73 11.96 -5.51 -2.63
CA ILE A 73 11.59 -5.95 -1.29
C ILE A 73 12.13 -7.36 -1.05
N SER A 74 12.35 -7.70 0.22
CA SER A 74 12.72 -9.04 0.68
C SER A 74 11.55 -10.04 0.56
N ARG A 75 11.86 -11.33 0.78
CA ARG A 75 10.84 -12.38 0.78
C ARG A 75 9.86 -12.20 1.94
N GLU A 76 10.36 -11.81 3.10
CA GLU A 76 9.59 -11.56 4.30
C GLU A 76 8.61 -10.39 4.10
N GLU A 77 9.04 -9.34 3.41
CA GLU A 77 8.20 -8.20 3.06
C GLU A 77 7.15 -8.54 1.99
N TYR A 78 7.51 -9.40 1.02
CA TYR A 78 6.55 -9.94 0.05
C TYR A 78 5.44 -10.73 0.75
N ASP A 79 5.81 -11.67 1.63
CA ASP A 79 4.84 -12.48 2.37
C ASP A 79 3.99 -11.60 3.32
N TYR A 80 4.59 -10.56 3.90
CA TYR A 80 3.86 -9.54 4.65
C TYR A 80 2.80 -8.84 3.79
N LEU A 81 3.16 -8.31 2.61
CA LEU A 81 2.23 -7.61 1.72
C LEU A 81 1.13 -8.53 1.17
N GLN A 82 1.43 -9.80 0.92
CA GLN A 82 0.43 -10.82 0.55
C GLN A 82 -0.64 -10.96 1.64
N ASN A 83 -0.23 -11.02 2.91
CA ASN A 83 -1.15 -11.12 4.03
C ASN A 83 -1.96 -9.84 4.23
N GLN A 84 -1.32 -8.68 4.05
CA GLN A 84 -2.03 -7.40 4.08
C GLN A 84 -3.08 -7.32 2.97
N PHE A 85 -2.77 -7.77 1.75
CA PHE A 85 -3.72 -7.75 0.63
C PHE A 85 -4.98 -8.56 0.94
N LYS A 86 -4.83 -9.74 1.57
CA LYS A 86 -5.98 -10.53 2.05
C LYS A 86 -6.81 -9.77 3.08
N LEU A 87 -6.17 -9.09 4.04
CA LEU A 87 -6.84 -8.27 5.04
C LEU A 87 -7.58 -7.10 4.40
N ARG A 88 -6.96 -6.39 3.45
CA ARG A 88 -7.56 -5.31 2.65
C ARG A 88 -8.83 -5.76 1.96
N ASN A 89 -8.83 -6.93 1.33
CA ASN A 89 -10.02 -7.47 0.67
C ASN A 89 -11.18 -7.67 1.66
N LEU A 90 -10.91 -8.19 2.87
CA LEU A 90 -11.94 -8.28 3.89
C LEU A 90 -12.53 -6.91 4.24
N VAL A 91 -11.67 -5.90 4.45
CA VAL A 91 -12.09 -4.55 4.84
C VAL A 91 -12.92 -3.88 3.74
N VAL A 92 -12.44 -3.89 2.49
CA VAL A 92 -13.14 -3.18 1.39
C VAL A 92 -14.43 -3.85 0.96
N HIS A 93 -14.55 -5.17 1.15
CA HIS A 93 -15.77 -5.91 0.83
C HIS A 93 -16.74 -5.98 2.02
N GLY A 94 -16.45 -5.29 3.12
CA GLY A 94 -17.34 -5.20 4.28
C GLY A 94 -17.40 -6.47 5.13
N TYR A 95 -16.46 -7.40 4.96
CA TYR A 95 -16.36 -8.58 5.79
C TYR A 95 -15.73 -8.27 7.16
N LYS A 96 -15.88 -9.20 8.10
CA LYS A 96 -15.16 -9.14 9.38
C LYS A 96 -13.66 -9.25 9.11
N ALA A 97 -12.90 -8.29 9.64
CA ALA A 97 -11.45 -8.23 9.57
C ALA A 97 -10.87 -8.38 10.99
N PRO A 98 -10.87 -9.59 11.58
CA PRO A 98 -10.57 -9.78 13.01
C PRO A 98 -9.15 -9.38 13.40
N ASN A 99 -8.22 -9.39 12.43
CA ASN A 99 -6.82 -9.04 12.65
C ASN A 99 -6.51 -7.56 12.39
N LEU A 100 -7.50 -6.75 12.00
CA LEU A 100 -7.30 -5.33 11.80
C LEU A 100 -7.31 -4.61 13.16
N ASN A 101 -6.16 -4.03 13.52
CA ASN A 101 -5.98 -3.27 14.74
C ASN A 101 -4.93 -2.16 14.52
N GLU A 102 -4.73 -1.33 15.55
CA GLU A 102 -3.81 -0.19 15.49
C GLU A 102 -2.37 -0.59 15.13
N GLN A 103 -1.86 -1.68 15.71
CA GLN A 103 -0.48 -2.14 15.49
C GLN A 103 -0.27 -2.59 14.04
N VAL A 104 -1.24 -3.30 13.47
CA VAL A 104 -1.20 -3.73 12.07
C VAL A 104 -1.21 -2.51 11.14
N THR A 105 -2.09 -1.55 11.38
CA THR A 105 -2.15 -0.31 10.58
C THR A 105 -0.86 0.50 10.71
N LYS A 106 -0.35 0.69 11.94
CA LYS A 106 0.92 1.41 12.19
C LYS A 106 2.11 0.74 11.50
N ARG A 107 2.16 -0.59 11.51
CA ARG A 107 3.20 -1.36 10.80
C ARG A 107 3.11 -1.14 9.29
N LEU A 108 1.89 -1.11 8.73
CA LEU A 108 1.70 -0.85 7.30
C LEU A 108 2.13 0.57 6.93
N ILE A 109 1.75 1.58 7.72
CA ILE A 109 2.20 2.97 7.51
C ILE A 109 3.73 3.04 7.52
N LYS A 110 4.38 2.47 8.53
CA LYS A 110 5.84 2.44 8.64
C LYS A 110 6.48 1.77 7.44
N PHE A 111 5.93 0.63 7.00
CA PHE A 111 6.40 -0.06 5.81
C PHE A 111 6.27 0.81 4.55
N SER A 112 5.11 1.42 4.32
CA SER A 112 4.87 2.31 3.18
C SER A 112 5.83 3.50 3.14
N LYS A 113 6.09 4.13 4.29
CA LYS A 113 7.08 5.22 4.39
C LYS A 113 8.50 4.78 4.06
N GLY A 114 8.87 3.53 4.38
CA GLY A 114 10.19 2.97 4.03
C GLY A 114 10.37 2.68 2.54
N LEU A 115 9.30 2.75 1.74
CA LEU A 115 9.34 2.60 0.28
C LEU A 115 9.41 3.93 -0.47
N ILE A 116 9.34 5.07 0.23
CA ILE A 116 9.60 6.39 -0.34
C ILE A 116 11.11 6.60 -0.37
#